data_AF-A0A1M7UC33-F1
#
_entry.id   AF-A0A1M7UC33-F1
#
_cell.length_a   1.000
_cell.length_b   1.000
_cell.length_c   1.000
_cell.angle_alpha   90.00
_cell.angle_beta   90.00
_cell.angle_gamma   90.00
#
_symmetry.space_group_name_H-M   'P 1'
#
loop_
_entity.id
_entity.type
_entity.pdbx_description
1 polymer ?
#
loop_
_entity_poly.entity_id
_entity_poly.type
_entity_poly.pdbx_seq_one_letter_code
_entity_poly.pdbx_strand_id
1 'polypeptide(L)'
;MVKVYMDGLLFFEGGRELRIVAYDVSRTSAVVHSDGLGLLPIHFYITFDGFITVGKSRLEWRYRDDVGVVFERWLDIPQCKMFDNGQGAIHDR
;
A
#
# COMPACT_ATOMS: atom_id res chain seq x y z
N MET A 1 -6.83 -25.50 2.58
CA MET A 1 -6.00 -24.38 3.06
C MET A 1 -6.88 -23.13 3.03
N VAL A 2 -7.17 -22.53 4.18
CA VAL A 2 -7.99 -21.32 4.26
C VAL A 2 -7.08 -20.14 3.94
N LYS A 3 -7.37 -19.40 2.87
CA LYS A 3 -6.71 -18.13 2.59
C LYS A 3 -7.37 -17.05 3.44
N VAL A 4 -6.59 -16.41 4.30
CA VAL A 4 -7.02 -15.19 4.99
C VAL A 4 -6.75 -14.04 4.04
N TYR A 5 -7.81 -13.31 3.72
CA TYR A 5 -7.75 -12.16 2.84
C TYR A 5 -7.71 -10.87 3.67
N MET A 6 -6.94 -9.91 3.20
CA MET A 6 -6.75 -8.60 3.83
C MET A 6 -6.93 -7.52 2.78
N ASP A 7 -7.75 -6.51 3.09
CA ASP A 7 -7.83 -5.33 2.26
C ASP A 7 -6.55 -4.51 2.38
N GLY A 8 -6.16 -3.85 1.29
CA GLY A 8 -4.99 -2.99 1.27
C GLY A 8 -5.04 -1.90 0.21
N LEU A 9 -4.04 -1.04 0.25
CA LEU A 9 -3.83 0.01 -0.74
C LEU A 9 -2.41 -0.10 -1.29
N LEU A 10 -2.30 -0.07 -2.61
CA LEU A 10 -1.05 0.21 -3.32
C LEU A 10 -1.00 1.69 -3.65
N PHE A 11 0.17 2.28 -3.56
CA PHE A 11 0.38 3.66 -4.00
C PHE A 11 1.73 3.85 -4.68
N PHE A 12 1.74 4.75 -5.65
CA PHE A 12 2.84 4.98 -6.57
C PHE A 12 3.38 6.40 -6.44
N GLU A 13 4.63 6.60 -6.84
CA GLU A 13 5.16 7.94 -7.06
C GLU A 13 4.25 8.68 -8.06
N GLY A 14 3.72 9.84 -7.65
CA GLY A 14 2.70 10.58 -8.40
C GLY A 14 1.27 10.50 -7.85
N GLY A 15 1.05 9.87 -6.69
CA GLY A 15 -0.18 10.02 -5.90
C GLY A 15 -1.38 9.20 -6.39
N ARG A 16 -1.17 8.20 -7.26
CA ARG A 16 -2.21 7.22 -7.60
C ARG A 16 -2.29 6.15 -6.53
N GLU A 17 -3.51 5.87 -6.07
CA GLU A 17 -3.82 4.80 -5.11
C GLU A 17 -4.70 3.73 -5.78
N LEU A 18 -4.44 2.46 -5.47
CA LEU A 18 -5.21 1.32 -5.96
C LEU A 18 -5.59 0.42 -4.80
N ARG A 19 -6.90 0.13 -4.68
CA ARG A 19 -7.42 -0.85 -3.73
C ARG A 19 -7.06 -2.24 -4.19
N ILE A 20 -6.67 -3.07 -3.24
CA ILE A 20 -6.27 -4.45 -3.48
C ILE A 20 -6.81 -5.37 -2.40
N VAL A 21 -6.84 -6.66 -2.71
CA VAL A 21 -7.02 -7.72 -1.74
C VAL A 21 -5.72 -8.52 -1.70
N ALA A 22 -5.12 -8.67 -0.51
CA ALA A 22 -3.92 -9.46 -0.31
C ALA A 22 -4.23 -10.75 0.46
N TYR A 23 -3.40 -11.77 0.26
CA TYR A 23 -3.42 -13.02 1.02
C TYR A 23 -2.01 -13.58 1.13
N ASP A 24 -1.83 -14.60 1.98
CA ASP A 24 -0.52 -15.18 2.29
C ASP A 24 0.50 -14.09 2.74
N VAL A 25 0.00 -13.16 3.56
CA VAL A 25 0.77 -12.01 4.04
C VAL A 25 1.72 -12.46 5.15
N SER A 26 3.00 -12.18 4.96
CA SER A 26 4.08 -12.42 5.92
C SER A 26 4.79 -11.13 6.28
N ARG A 27 5.89 -11.20 7.06
CA ARG A 27 6.72 -10.02 7.35
C ARG A 27 7.52 -9.54 6.13
N THR A 28 7.72 -10.39 5.12
CA THR A 28 8.64 -10.15 3.99
C THR A 28 7.95 -10.20 2.63
N SER A 29 6.73 -10.70 2.54
CA SER A 29 6.03 -10.88 1.26
C SER A 29 4.53 -10.96 1.43
N ALA A 30 3.81 -10.78 0.33
CA ALA A 30 2.39 -11.06 0.20
C ALA A 30 2.04 -11.43 -1.24
N VAL A 31 0.91 -12.10 -1.43
CA VAL A 31 0.26 -12.20 -2.73
C VAL A 31 -0.86 -11.16 -2.79
N VAL A 32 -0.87 -10.38 -3.87
CA VAL A 32 -1.87 -9.36 -4.14
C VAL A 32 -2.76 -9.83 -5.28
N HIS A 33 -4.05 -9.92 -5.02
CA HIS A 33 -5.07 -10.07 -6.04
C HIS A 33 -5.35 -8.71 -6.66
N SER A 34 -5.08 -8.61 -7.95
CA SER A 34 -5.10 -7.41 -8.74
C SER A 34 -6.27 -7.57 -9.73
N ASP A 35 -7.50 -7.31 -9.30
CA ASP A 35 -8.77 -7.45 -10.07
C ASP A 35 -8.70 -6.68 -11.42
N GLY A 36 -8.02 -7.24 -12.44
CA GLY A 36 -7.72 -6.54 -13.68
C GLY A 36 -6.83 -5.30 -13.53
N LEU A 37 -6.13 -5.14 -12.41
CA LEU A 37 -5.12 -4.07 -12.25
C LEU A 37 -4.11 -4.23 -13.39
N GLY A 38 -3.92 -3.16 -14.18
CA GLY A 38 -3.05 -3.17 -15.35
C GLY A 38 -1.57 -3.39 -14.99
N LEU A 39 -0.65 -2.85 -15.80
CA LEU A 39 0.77 -2.94 -15.50
C LEU A 39 1.09 -2.23 -14.17
N LEU A 40 1.52 -3.01 -13.18
CA LEU A 40 2.06 -2.49 -11.93
C LEU A 40 3.51 -2.07 -12.14
N PRO A 41 3.93 -0.90 -11.64
CA PRO A 41 5.34 -0.54 -11.53
C PRO A 41 6.13 -1.62 -10.78
N ILE A 42 7.43 -1.71 -11.08
CA ILE A 42 8.32 -2.66 -10.39
C ILE A 42 8.43 -2.32 -8.91
N HIS A 43 8.46 -1.02 -8.56
CA HIS A 43 8.51 -0.55 -7.17
C HIS A 43 7.27 0.28 -6.85
N PHE A 44 6.73 0.04 -5.67
CA PHE A 44 5.55 0.74 -5.15
C PHE A 44 5.53 0.63 -3.63
N TYR A 45 4.55 1.26 -3.01
CA TYR A 45 4.33 1.16 -1.59
C TYR A 45 3.00 0.47 -1.31
N ILE A 46 2.92 -0.24 -0.19
CA ILE A 46 1.74 -0.97 0.25
C ILE A 46 1.41 -0.64 1.70
N THR A 47 0.12 -0.60 2.02
CA THR A 47 -0.40 -0.51 3.39
C THR A 47 -1.60 -1.44 3.54
N PHE A 48 -1.76 -2.00 4.74
CA PHE A 48 -2.91 -2.86 5.12
C PHE A 48 -3.76 -2.27 6.25
N ASP A 49 -3.32 -1.15 6.83
CA ASP A 49 -3.87 -0.59 8.08
C ASP A 49 -4.10 0.92 8.00
N GLY A 50 -4.44 1.44 6.81
CA GLY A 50 -4.74 2.86 6.63
C GLY A 50 -3.55 3.79 6.85
N PHE A 51 -2.37 3.39 6.35
CA PHE A 51 -1.11 4.13 6.42
C PHE A 51 -0.46 4.21 7.81
N ILE A 52 -0.89 3.37 8.76
CA ILE A 52 -0.17 3.21 10.02
C ILE A 52 1.19 2.53 9.74
N THR A 53 1.20 1.53 8.86
CA THR A 53 2.39 0.81 8.43
C THR A 53 2.50 0.83 6.91
N VAL A 54 3.63 1.33 6.40
CA VAL A 54 3.88 1.39 4.96
C VAL A 54 5.11 0.58 4.59
N GLY A 55 4.95 -0.35 3.64
CA GLY A 55 6.04 -1.14 3.09
C GLY A 55 6.47 -0.63 1.71
N LYS A 56 7.74 -0.23 1.56
CA LYS A 56 8.36 -0.15 0.23
C LYS A 56 8.47 -1.57 -0.31
N SER A 57 7.90 -1.78 -1.48
CA SER A 57 7.65 -3.09 -2.05
C SER A 57 8.17 -3.18 -3.47
N ARG A 58 8.51 -4.40 -3.88
CA ARG A 58 8.90 -4.72 -5.24
C ARG A 58 8.08 -5.88 -5.79
N LEU A 59 7.68 -5.74 -7.06
CA LEU A 59 7.10 -6.80 -7.85
C LEU A 59 8.13 -7.93 -8.03
N GLU A 60 7.79 -9.14 -7.61
CA GLU A 60 8.63 -10.32 -7.80
C GLU A 60 8.17 -11.15 -8.99
N TRP A 61 6.88 -11.44 -9.07
CA TRP A 61 6.28 -12.22 -10.15
C TRP A 61 4.82 -11.81 -10.38
N ARG A 62 4.30 -12.16 -11.55
CA ARG A 62 2.89 -12.01 -11.90
C ARG A 62 2.38 -13.26 -12.58
N TYR A 63 1.21 -13.72 -12.17
CA TYR A 63 0.49 -14.82 -12.82
C TYR A 63 -1.00 -14.50 -12.86
N ARG A 64 -1.52 -14.22 -14.06
CA ARG A 64 -2.89 -13.73 -14.27
C ARG A 64 -3.16 -12.47 -13.42
N ASP A 65 -4.12 -12.57 -12.50
CA ASP A 65 -4.55 -11.51 -11.59
C ASP A 65 -3.85 -11.59 -10.23
N ASP A 66 -2.98 -12.57 -10.01
CA ASP A 66 -2.19 -12.68 -8.78
C ASP A 66 -0.77 -12.15 -8.99
N VAL A 67 -0.32 -11.39 -8.01
CA VAL A 67 0.95 -10.68 -8.03
C VAL A 67 1.74 -11.01 -6.77
N GLY A 68 2.95 -11.52 -6.93
CA GLY A 68 3.90 -11.73 -5.85
C GLY A 68 4.62 -10.44 -5.51
N VAL A 69 4.56 -10.06 -4.24
CA VAL A 69 5.16 -8.83 -3.72
C VAL A 69 6.13 -9.15 -2.61
N VAL A 70 7.32 -8.55 -2.65
CA VAL A 70 8.28 -8.59 -1.56
C VAL A 70 8.40 -7.23 -0.88
N PHE A 71 8.48 -7.22 0.45
CA PHE A 71 8.66 -6.02 1.26
C PHE A 71 10.14 -5.77 1.45
N GLU A 72 10.65 -4.73 0.79
CA GLU A 72 12.07 -4.36 0.86
C GLU A 72 12.39 -3.59 2.14
N ARG A 73 11.46 -2.74 2.60
CA ARG A 73 11.64 -1.93 3.80
C ARG A 73 10.31 -1.42 4.32
N TRP A 74 10.09 -1.51 5.64
CA TRP A 74 9.01 -0.82 6.32
C TRP A 74 9.40 0.62 6.65
N LEU A 75 8.53 1.58 6.35
CA LEU A 75 8.72 2.99 6.64
C LEU A 75 8.08 3.30 7.99
N ASP A 76 8.86 3.90 8.89
CA ASP A 76 8.31 4.60 10.04
C ASP A 76 7.71 5.91 9.53
N ILE A 77 6.38 5.97 9.37
CA ILE A 77 5.70 7.23 9.06
C ILE A 77 5.36 7.89 10.39
N PRO A 78 5.96 9.05 10.72
CA PRO A 78 5.50 9.82 11.88
C PRO A 78 4.05 10.22 11.63
N GLN A 79 3.14 9.81 12.51
CA GLN A 79 1.69 10.07 12.44
C GLN A 79 1.32 11.56 12.25
N CYS A 80 2.26 12.50 12.43
CA CYS A 80 2.02 13.93 12.43
C CYS A 80 1.99 14.66 11.07
N LYS A 81 2.17 14.00 9.92
CA LYS A 81 2.22 14.73 8.62
C LYS A 81 1.00 14.58 7.70
N MET A 82 -0.01 13.79 8.06
CA MET A 82 -1.19 13.58 7.20
C MET A 82 -2.42 14.44 7.54
N PHE A 83 -2.45 15.15 8.68
CA PHE A 83 -3.61 15.97 9.09
C PHE A 83 -3.51 17.46 8.77
N ASP A 84 -2.46 17.95 8.12
CA ASP A 84 -2.31 19.38 7.85
C ASP A 84 -2.75 19.75 6.43
N ASN A 85 -4.05 19.55 6.16
CA ASN A 85 -4.75 20.15 5.02
C ASN A 85 -5.89 21.03 5.55
N GLY A 86 -5.52 22.16 6.16
CA GLY A 86 -6.28 23.41 6.16
C GLY A 86 -7.48 23.52 7.13
N GLN A 87 -7.26 24.17 8.26
CA GLN A 87 -8.19 25.18 8.80
C GLN A 87 -7.51 26.01 9.89
N GLY A 88 -7.19 27.26 9.54
CA GLY A 88 -6.60 28.24 10.44
C GLY A 88 -6.85 29.67 9.97
N ALA A 89 -8.04 29.94 9.42
CA ALA A 89 -8.54 31.32 9.41
C ALA A 89 -9.12 31.59 10.80
N ILE A 90 -8.30 32.15 11.69
CA ILE A 90 -8.77 32.87 12.86
C ILE A 90 -8.08 34.22 12.89
N HIS A 91 -8.90 35.21 12.53
CA HIS A 91 -8.86 36.61 12.91
C HIS A 91 -8.00 36.87 14.17
N ASP A 92 -7.03 37.77 14.07
CA ASP A 92 -6.62 38.59 15.21
C ASP A 92 -6.79 40.06 14.83
N ARG A 93 -7.25 40.83 15.82
CA ARG A 93 -7.87 42.15 15.70
C ARG A 93 -6.89 43.28 15.38
#